data_AF-A0A644WG25-F1
#
_entry.id   AF-A0A644WG25-F1
#
_cell.length_a   1.000
_cell.length_b   1.000
_cell.length_c   1.000
_cell.angle_alpha   90.00
_cell.angle_beta   90.00
_cell.angle_gamma   90.00
#
_symmetry.space_group_name_H-M   'P 1'
#
loop_
_entity.id
_entity.type
_entity.pdbx_description
1 polymer ?
#
loop_
_entity_poly.entity_id
_entity_poly.type
_entity_poly.pdbx_seq_one_letter_code
_entity_poly.pdbx_strand_id
1 'polypeptide(L)'
;MKVLVIGATEAAGSKEAQYKVDYQYQYQFAKAAKENGVKNHVLVSAGNASAKSLLFYSRMKGELEDSVKELGFEKLIIMQPPLLVRKASERKAEVFAEKIISFLNKLGLFKWYKPMPTNLLAKAMIRSAKVLGKGTFTLNASGITKYV
;
A
#
# COMPACT_ATOMS: atom_id res chain seq x y z
N MET A 1 -8.64 -20.08 -3.72
CA MET A 1 -8.39 -18.90 -2.88
C MET A 1 -8.33 -17.69 -3.79
N LYS A 2 -9.30 -16.75 -3.73
CA LYS A 2 -9.26 -15.50 -4.51
C LYS A 2 -8.47 -14.49 -3.67
N VAL A 3 -7.25 -14.15 -4.09
CA VAL A 3 -6.45 -13.07 -3.52
C VAL A 3 -6.45 -11.95 -4.53
N LEU A 4 -6.77 -10.75 -4.08
CA LEU A 4 -7.02 -9.61 -4.94
C LEU A 4 -6.18 -8.44 -4.44
N VAL A 5 -5.35 -7.90 -5.32
CA VAL A 5 -4.29 -6.92 -5.00
C VAL A 5 -4.46 -5.71 -5.91
N ILE A 6 -4.50 -4.51 -5.33
CA ILE A 6 -4.33 -3.26 -6.10
C ILE A 6 -3.13 -2.50 -5.55
N GLY A 7 -2.19 -2.17 -6.43
CA GLY A 7 -1.22 -1.11 -6.21
C GLY A 7 -1.69 0.16 -6.91
N ALA A 8 -1.47 1.32 -6.31
CA ALA A 8 -1.72 2.60 -6.95
C ALA A 8 -0.43 3.44 -7.00
N THR A 9 -0.32 4.26 -8.03
CA THR A 9 0.86 5.04 -8.39
C THR A 9 0.60 6.52 -8.09
N GLU A 10 1.58 7.20 -7.50
CA GLU A 10 1.62 8.67 -7.35
C GLU A 10 1.81 9.38 -8.71
N ALA A 11 0.91 9.12 -9.67
CA ALA A 11 0.92 9.75 -11.00
C ALA A 11 -0.25 10.72 -11.19
N ALA A 12 -1.05 10.95 -10.15
CA ALA A 12 -2.16 11.87 -10.20
C ALA A 12 -1.69 13.29 -9.90
N GLY A 13 -1.75 14.18 -10.89
CA GLY A 13 -1.25 15.56 -10.77
C GLY A 13 -1.94 16.43 -9.72
N SER A 14 -3.08 16.01 -9.13
CA SER A 14 -3.79 16.73 -8.06
C SER A 14 -4.18 15.79 -6.90
N LYS A 15 -4.45 16.36 -5.71
CA LYS A 15 -4.90 15.61 -4.52
C LYS A 15 -6.19 14.84 -4.79
N GLU A 16 -7.10 15.43 -5.55
CA GLU A 16 -8.40 14.85 -5.91
C GLU A 16 -8.21 13.66 -6.84
N ALA A 17 -7.34 13.81 -7.84
CA ALA A 17 -6.99 12.70 -8.73
C ALA A 17 -6.27 11.58 -7.95
N GLN A 18 -5.43 11.92 -6.98
CA GLN A 18 -4.75 10.94 -6.13
C GLN A 18 -5.77 10.22 -5.25
N TYR A 19 -6.67 10.94 -4.60
CA TYR A 19 -7.76 10.37 -3.80
C TYR A 19 -8.64 9.43 -4.64
N LYS A 20 -8.98 9.82 -5.87
CA LYS A 20 -9.77 9.00 -6.78
C LYS A 20 -9.10 7.64 -7.06
N VAL A 21 -7.79 7.64 -7.29
CA VAL A 21 -7.04 6.43 -7.65
C VAL A 21 -6.66 5.61 -6.41
N ASP A 22 -6.03 6.25 -5.44
CA ASP A 22 -5.41 5.60 -4.27
C ASP A 22 -6.40 5.31 -3.14
N TYR A 23 -7.58 5.92 -3.13
CA TYR A 23 -8.66 5.62 -2.19
C TYR A 23 -9.89 5.07 -2.92
N GLN A 24 -10.51 5.86 -3.80
CA GLN A 24 -11.86 5.54 -4.29
C GLN A 24 -11.90 4.28 -5.14
N TYR A 25 -11.02 4.13 -6.13
CA TYR A 25 -10.96 2.92 -6.95
C TYR A 25 -10.58 1.68 -6.16
N GLN A 26 -9.65 1.82 -5.20
CA GLN A 26 -9.24 0.70 -4.35
C GLN A 26 -10.39 0.22 -3.46
N TYR A 27 -11.10 1.16 -2.82
CA TYR A 27 -12.26 0.87 -1.99
C TYR A 27 -13.41 0.25 -2.81
N GLN A 28 -13.77 0.84 -3.95
CA GLN A 28 -14.85 0.33 -4.81
C GLN A 28 -14.58 -1.10 -5.26
N PHE A 29 -13.34 -1.41 -5.57
CA PHE A 29 -12.96 -2.76 -5.94
C PHE A 29 -12.97 -3.73 -4.78
N ALA A 30 -12.47 -3.34 -3.59
CA ALA A 30 -12.58 -4.17 -2.40
C ALA A 30 -14.06 -4.45 -2.07
N LYS A 31 -14.92 -3.43 -2.16
CA LYS A 31 -16.36 -3.56 -2.00
C LYS A 31 -16.97 -4.54 -3.00
N ALA A 32 -16.69 -4.36 -4.29
CA ALA A 32 -17.17 -5.26 -5.35
C ALA A 32 -16.68 -6.71 -5.13
N ALA A 33 -15.43 -6.90 -4.69
CA ALA A 33 -14.90 -8.21 -4.36
C ALA A 33 -15.68 -8.87 -3.22
N LYS A 34 -15.95 -8.12 -2.14
CA LYS A 34 -16.74 -8.58 -0.99
C LYS A 34 -18.16 -8.96 -1.41
N GLU A 35 -18.82 -8.11 -2.20
CA GLU A 35 -20.17 -8.35 -2.74
C GLU A 35 -20.22 -9.61 -3.62
N ASN A 36 -19.13 -9.92 -4.33
CA ASN A 36 -18.98 -11.14 -5.13
C ASN A 36 -18.48 -12.36 -4.32
N GLY A 37 -18.60 -12.33 -2.99
CA GLY A 37 -18.29 -13.47 -2.12
C GLY A 37 -16.80 -13.75 -1.95
N VAL A 38 -15.91 -12.81 -2.29
CA VAL A 38 -14.49 -12.94 -1.96
C VAL A 38 -14.31 -12.89 -0.44
N LYS A 39 -13.74 -13.96 0.11
CA LYS A 39 -13.54 -14.12 1.55
C LYS A 39 -12.24 -13.47 2.05
N ASN A 40 -11.21 -13.46 1.20
CA ASN A 40 -9.85 -13.06 1.57
C ASN A 40 -9.42 -11.85 0.73
N HIS A 41 -8.93 -10.80 1.36
CA HIS A 41 -8.41 -9.61 0.68
C HIS A 41 -7.02 -9.24 1.18
N VAL A 42 -6.14 -8.84 0.26
CA VAL A 42 -4.80 -8.35 0.58
C VAL A 42 -4.66 -6.94 0.03
N LEU A 43 -4.69 -5.96 0.93
CA LEU A 43 -4.54 -4.55 0.59
C LEU A 43 -3.06 -4.15 0.68
N VAL A 44 -2.52 -3.54 -0.38
CA VAL A 44 -1.21 -2.90 -0.34
C VAL A 44 -1.42 -1.41 -0.03
N SER A 45 -1.12 -1.04 1.21
CA SER A 45 -1.15 0.32 1.72
C SER A 45 0.24 0.96 1.64
N ALA A 46 0.56 1.87 2.55
CA ALA A 46 1.83 2.55 2.65
C ALA A 46 2.38 2.53 4.08
N GLY A 47 3.69 2.66 4.20
CA GLY A 47 4.36 2.84 5.49
C GLY A 47 3.80 4.06 6.21
N ASN A 48 3.54 3.91 7.52
CA ASN A 48 2.95 4.94 8.38
C ASN A 48 1.56 5.44 7.93
N ALA A 49 0.82 4.65 7.15
CA ALA A 49 -0.59 4.93 6.88
C ALA A 49 -1.39 4.99 8.20
N SER A 50 -2.13 6.07 8.37
CA SER A 50 -2.95 6.32 9.55
C SER A 50 -3.95 7.43 9.25
N ALA A 51 -5.24 7.18 9.47
CA ALA A 51 -6.31 8.18 9.28
C ALA A 51 -6.11 9.42 10.18
N LYS A 52 -5.26 9.34 11.21
CA LYS A 52 -4.90 10.45 12.11
C LYS A 52 -3.68 11.26 11.62
N SER A 53 -3.08 10.91 10.49
CA SER A 53 -1.88 11.59 10.00
C SER A 53 -2.15 13.01 9.53
N LEU A 54 -1.20 13.92 9.76
CA LEU A 54 -1.21 15.26 9.20
C LEU A 54 -0.82 15.27 7.71
N LEU A 55 -0.06 14.25 7.27
CA LEU A 55 0.37 14.10 5.88
C LEU A 55 -0.78 13.53 5.05
N PHE A 56 -1.18 14.25 4.00
CA PHE A 56 -2.30 13.90 3.13
C PHE A 56 -2.26 12.45 2.63
N TYR A 57 -1.12 12.01 2.08
CA TYR A 57 -0.98 10.66 1.52
C TYR A 57 -1.13 9.56 2.59
N SER A 58 -0.44 9.71 3.73
CA SER A 58 -0.56 8.76 4.85
C SER A 58 -1.96 8.75 5.46
N ARG A 59 -2.61 9.91 5.52
CA ARG A 59 -4.00 10.04 6.00
C ARG A 59 -4.95 9.30 5.09
N MET A 60 -4.95 9.61 3.80
CA MET A 60 -5.76 8.95 2.78
C MET A 60 -5.57 7.42 2.77
N LYS A 61 -4.32 6.94 2.84
CA LYS A 61 -4.06 5.49 2.93
C LYS A 61 -4.59 4.88 4.22
N GLY A 62 -4.50 5.58 5.34
CA GLY A 62 -5.08 5.12 6.60
C GLY A 62 -6.61 5.13 6.59
N GLU A 63 -7.24 6.16 6.02
CA GLU A 63 -8.69 6.20 5.80
C GLU A 63 -9.13 5.01 4.93
N LEU A 64 -8.38 4.67 3.88
CA LEU A 64 -8.68 3.51 3.04
C LEU A 64 -8.59 2.21 3.85
N GLU A 65 -7.55 2.05 4.68
CA GLU A 65 -7.42 0.87 5.53
C GLU A 65 -8.63 0.70 6.43
N ASP A 66 -9.12 1.78 7.04
CA ASP A 66 -10.27 1.74 7.93
C ASP A 66 -11.56 1.40 7.16
N SER A 67 -11.80 2.05 6.01
CA SER A 67 -12.95 1.74 5.16
C SER A 67 -12.95 0.30 4.63
N VAL A 68 -11.77 -0.28 4.32
CA VAL A 68 -11.67 -1.69 3.87
C VAL A 68 -11.88 -2.68 5.03
N LYS A 69 -11.48 -2.33 6.26
CA LYS A 69 -11.79 -3.15 7.45
C LYS A 69 -13.29 -3.28 7.67
N GLU A 70 -14.04 -2.19 7.46
CA GLU A 70 -15.50 -2.16 7.61
C GLU A 70 -16.24 -3.09 6.63
N LEU A 71 -15.63 -3.45 5.49
CA LEU A 71 -16.20 -4.42 4.55
C LEU A 71 -16.30 -5.85 5.12
N GLY A 72 -15.62 -6.14 6.23
CA GLY A 72 -15.80 -7.39 6.98
C GLY A 72 -15.37 -8.65 6.21
N PHE A 73 -14.22 -8.62 5.52
CA PHE A 73 -13.64 -9.82 4.94
C PHE A 73 -13.37 -10.88 6.01
N GLU A 74 -13.51 -12.16 5.66
CA GLU A 74 -13.18 -13.27 6.56
C GLU A 74 -11.69 -13.28 6.92
N LYS A 75 -10.85 -12.88 5.97
CA LYS A 75 -9.44 -12.57 6.17
C LYS A 75 -9.06 -11.30 5.43
N LEU A 76 -8.52 -10.32 6.15
CA LEU A 76 -7.98 -9.09 5.60
C LEU A 76 -6.50 -8.98 5.99
N ILE A 77 -5.61 -8.82 5.01
CA ILE A 77 -4.20 -8.56 5.26
C ILE A 77 -3.86 -7.20 4.66
N ILE A 78 -3.41 -6.28 5.49
CA ILE A 78 -3.00 -4.93 5.10
C ILE A 78 -1.48 -4.87 5.15
N MET A 79 -0.84 -4.67 4.00
CA MET A 79 0.60 -4.51 3.88
C MET A 79 0.96 -3.03 3.92
N GLN A 80 1.78 -2.63 4.89
CA GLN A 80 2.35 -1.28 4.99
C GLN A 80 3.85 -1.34 4.68
N PRO A 81 4.24 -1.48 3.40
CA PRO A 81 5.65 -1.48 3.00
C PRO A 81 6.28 -0.12 3.26
N PRO A 82 7.60 -0.04 3.49
CA PRO A 82 8.29 1.25 3.42
C PRO A 82 8.15 1.83 2.00
N LEU A 83 8.52 3.11 1.82
CA LEU A 83 8.57 3.74 0.50
C LEU A 83 9.23 2.81 -0.53
N LEU A 84 8.47 2.45 -1.56
CA LEU A 84 8.93 1.58 -2.63
C LEU A 84 9.79 2.40 -3.59
N VAL A 85 11.11 2.35 -3.41
CA VAL A 85 12.04 2.91 -4.40
C VAL A 85 12.08 1.95 -5.59
N ARG A 86 11.50 2.35 -6.72
CA ARG A 86 11.53 1.58 -7.95
C ARG A 86 12.91 1.75 -8.60
N LYS A 87 13.62 0.66 -8.93
CA LYS A 87 14.74 0.72 -9.88
C LYS A 87 14.18 1.30 -11.19
N ALA A 88 14.80 2.37 -11.68
CA ALA A 88 14.39 3.07 -12.88
C ALA A 88 14.25 2.08 -14.05
N SER A 89 13.02 1.87 -14.52
CA SER A 89 12.82 1.34 -15.87
C SER A 89 13.14 2.48 -16.83
N GLU A 90 14.15 2.23 -17.64
CA GLU A 90 14.79 3.13 -18.59
C GLU A 90 13.78 3.98 -19.38
N ARG A 91 14.12 5.27 -19.55
CA ARG A 91 13.61 6.26 -20.53
C ARG A 91 12.64 7.37 -20.11
N LYS A 92 12.00 7.39 -18.93
CA LYS A 92 11.14 8.55 -18.53
C LYS A 92 11.23 9.01 -17.07
N ALA A 93 12.10 8.40 -16.26
CA ALA A 93 12.11 8.56 -14.80
C ALA A 93 13.11 9.61 -14.26
N GLU A 94 14.06 10.09 -15.05
CA GLU A 94 15.13 11.01 -14.59
C GLU A 94 14.57 12.29 -13.97
N VAL A 95 13.66 12.97 -14.68
CA VAL A 95 13.13 14.27 -14.23
C VAL A 95 12.23 14.16 -12.99
N PHE A 96 11.58 13.01 -12.79
CA PHE A 96 10.59 12.84 -11.71
C PHE A 96 11.24 12.32 -10.43
N ALA A 97 12.19 11.39 -10.54
CA ALA A 97 12.96 10.91 -9.40
C ALA A 97 13.82 12.01 -8.79
N GLU A 98 14.45 12.86 -9.61
CA GLU A 98 15.23 14.01 -9.15
C GLU A 98 14.38 15.03 -8.38
N LYS A 99 13.16 15.32 -8.83
CA LYS A 99 12.24 16.24 -8.13
C LYS A 99 11.80 15.70 -6.78
N ILE A 100 11.51 14.40 -6.70
CA ILE A 100 11.10 13.75 -5.45
C ILE A 100 12.28 13.65 -4.48
N ILE A 101 13.45 13.24 -4.96
CA ILE A 101 14.67 13.17 -4.14
C ILE A 101 15.08 14.58 -3.67
N SER A 102 14.96 15.61 -4.52
CA SER A 102 15.23 17.01 -4.15
C SER A 102 14.23 17.53 -3.11
N PHE A 103 12.93 17.23 -3.26
CA PHE A 103 11.90 17.61 -2.29
C PHE A 103 12.10 16.91 -0.94
N LEU A 104 12.48 15.63 -0.96
CA LEU A 104 12.71 14.84 0.25
C LEU A 104 14.06 15.18 0.93
N ASN A 105 15.09 15.55 0.18
CA ASN A 105 16.35 16.07 0.72
C ASN A 105 16.15 17.40 1.45
N LYS A 106 15.23 18.26 0.99
CA LYS A 106 14.83 19.48 1.71
C LYS A 106 14.18 19.21 3.06
N LEU A 107 13.64 18.01 3.30
CA LEU A 107 12.94 17.65 4.54
C LEU A 107 13.81 16.89 5.56
N GLY A 108 15.04 16.49 5.22
CA GLY A 108 16.01 15.95 6.20
C GLY A 108 15.70 14.56 6.79
N LEU A 109 14.86 13.74 6.14
CA LEU A 109 14.30 12.50 6.72
C LEU A 109 15.08 11.20 6.42
N PHE A 110 16.23 11.25 5.75
CA PHE A 110 16.88 10.07 5.16
C PHE A 110 18.08 9.50 5.94
N LYS A 111 17.84 8.88 7.10
CA LYS A 111 18.86 7.97 7.72
C LYS A 111 18.38 6.55 8.04
N TRP A 112 17.08 6.23 7.95
CA TRP A 112 16.55 4.94 8.44
C TRP A 112 15.66 4.15 7.48
N TYR A 113 15.46 4.60 6.25
CA TYR A 113 14.57 3.94 5.28
C TYR A 113 15.33 3.05 4.29
N LYS A 114 15.37 1.73 4.53
CA LYS A 114 15.82 0.76 3.52
C LYS A 114 14.67 0.45 2.54
N PRO A 115 14.84 0.66 1.22
CA PRO A 115 13.81 0.31 0.24
C PRO A 115 13.49 -1.18 0.26
N MET A 116 12.21 -1.54 0.12
CA MET A 116 11.78 -2.94 0.04
C MET A 116 11.64 -3.37 -1.44
N PRO A 117 12.34 -4.43 -1.88
CA PRO A 117 12.17 -4.98 -3.22
C PRO A 117 10.73 -5.46 -3.49
N THR A 118 10.20 -5.21 -4.69
CA THR A 118 8.82 -5.60 -5.05
C THR A 118 8.61 -7.11 -5.08
N ASN A 119 9.63 -7.88 -5.45
CA ASN A 119 9.61 -9.35 -5.39
C ASN A 119 9.51 -9.87 -3.96
N LEU A 120 10.11 -9.19 -2.99
CA LEU A 120 10.03 -9.52 -1.57
C LEU A 120 8.60 -9.28 -1.06
N LEU A 121 8.00 -8.12 -1.39
CA LEU A 121 6.62 -7.83 -1.04
C LEU A 121 5.66 -8.86 -1.64
N ALA A 122 5.84 -9.24 -2.91
CA ALA A 122 5.01 -10.25 -3.57
C ALA A 122 5.11 -11.63 -2.88
N LYS A 123 6.33 -12.08 -2.52
CA LYS A 123 6.53 -13.32 -1.73
C LYS A 123 5.80 -13.25 -0.39
N ALA A 124 5.96 -12.14 0.32
CA ALA A 124 5.30 -11.89 1.60
C ALA A 124 3.78 -11.96 1.49
N MET A 125 3.18 -11.38 0.45
CA MET A 125 1.74 -11.42 0.21
C MET A 125 1.23 -12.85 -0.02
N ILE A 126 1.95 -13.65 -0.83
CA ILE A 126 1.55 -15.03 -1.10
C ILE A 126 1.66 -15.88 0.18
N ARG A 127 2.78 -15.76 0.91
CA ARG A 127 3.03 -16.56 2.11
C ARG A 127 2.08 -16.18 3.24
N SER A 128 1.86 -14.88 3.48
CA SER A 128 0.92 -14.42 4.51
C SER A 128 -0.51 -14.86 4.20
N ALA A 129 -0.94 -14.79 2.93
CA ALA A 129 -2.27 -15.26 2.52
C ALA A 129 -2.49 -16.76 2.78
N LYS A 130 -1.44 -17.57 2.66
CA LYS A 130 -1.47 -19.03 2.92
C LYS A 130 -1.41 -19.38 4.40
N VAL A 131 -0.56 -18.69 5.17
CA VAL A 131 -0.24 -19.07 6.56
C VAL A 131 -1.20 -18.43 7.57
N LEU A 132 -1.64 -17.19 7.33
CA LEU A 132 -2.53 -16.50 8.26
C LEU A 132 -3.95 -17.09 8.20
N GLY A 133 -4.52 -17.30 9.38
CA GLY A 133 -5.90 -17.74 9.57
C GLY A 133 -6.94 -16.65 9.27
N LYS A 134 -8.14 -16.80 9.82
CA LYS A 134 -9.20 -15.78 9.72
C LYS A 134 -8.84 -14.57 10.58
N GLY A 135 -9.34 -13.39 10.19
CA GLY A 135 -9.13 -12.13 10.91
C GLY A 135 -8.43 -11.04 10.09
N THR A 136 -8.16 -9.93 10.76
CA THR A 136 -7.54 -8.74 10.17
C THR A 136 -6.12 -8.59 10.67
N PHE A 137 -5.16 -8.48 9.75
CA PHE A 137 -3.73 -8.39 10.06
C PHE A 137 -3.13 -7.17 9.36
N THR A 138 -2.52 -6.26 10.11
CA THR A 138 -1.72 -5.16 9.54
C THR A 138 -0.24 -5.48 9.70
N LEU A 139 0.47 -5.58 8.58
CA LEU A 139 1.89 -5.95 8.52
C LEU A 139 2.70 -4.73 8.07
N ASN A 140 3.42 -4.12 9.01
CA ASN A 140 4.43 -3.09 8.71
C ASN A 140 5.70 -3.71 8.11
N ALA A 141 6.72 -2.89 7.83
CA ALA A 141 7.96 -3.36 7.20
C ALA A 141 8.58 -4.61 7.84
N SER A 142 8.71 -4.63 9.18
CA SER A 142 9.26 -5.80 9.89
C SER A 142 8.28 -6.98 9.88
N GLY A 143 6.97 -6.71 10.00
CA GLY A 143 5.92 -7.70 9.84
C GLY A 143 5.96 -8.40 8.48
N ILE A 144 6.12 -7.64 7.39
CA ILE A 144 6.21 -8.14 6.01
C ILE A 144 7.42 -9.07 5.85
N THR A 145 8.59 -8.69 6.39
CA THR A 145 9.82 -9.49 6.26
C THR A 145 9.73 -10.88 6.90
N LYS A 146 8.81 -11.11 7.85
CA LYS A 146 8.58 -12.43 8.46
C LYS A 146 7.92 -13.43 7.50
N TYR A 147 7.36 -12.95 6.39
CA TYR A 147 6.64 -13.78 5.42
C TYR A 147 7.38 -13.93 4.08
N VAL A 148 8.66 -13.58 4.01
CA VAL A 148 9.47 -13.74 2.78
C VAL A 148 9.92 -15.18 2.59
#